data_AF-A0A375CQS5-F1
#
_entry.id   AF-A0A375CQS5-F1
#
_cell.length_a   1.000
_cell.length_b   1.000
_cell.length_c   1.000
_cell.angle_alpha   90.00
_cell.angle_beta   90.00
_cell.angle_gamma   90.00
#
_symmetry.space_group_name_H-M   'P 1'
#
loop_
_entity.id
_entity.type
_entity.pdbx_description
1 polymer ?
#
loop_
_entity_poly.entity_id
_entity_poly.type
_entity_poly.pdbx_seq_one_letter_code
_entity_poly.pdbx_strand_id
1 'polypeptide(L)'
;MRFTRFERYTPIDFNARRQAAFARKQQRERDRYPLFAEHVAGEQHTFDDEMRLRQRNADHFEASQRAFQARVWRKARARFFSLPEAVKAQIRAKWLTWTGPTTATYFSFIVDELSGDQARRVAQADAARAAIRQRLRASMGIQTALEVS
;
A
#
# COMPACT_ATOMS: atom_id res chain seq x y z
N MET A 1 -9.09 23.62 0.94
CA MET A 1 -8.38 22.59 1.74
C MET A 1 -6.96 22.49 1.21
N ARG A 2 -5.96 22.40 2.09
CA ARG A 2 -4.52 22.35 1.73
C ARG A 2 -4.15 20.95 1.24
N PHE A 3 -3.55 20.82 0.05
CA PHE A 3 -3.04 19.53 -0.45
C PHE A 3 -1.68 19.73 -1.10
N THR A 4 -0.77 18.78 -0.90
CA THR A 4 0.52 18.78 -1.58
C THR A 4 0.27 18.45 -3.05
N ARG A 5 0.85 19.25 -3.94
CA ARG A 5 0.78 19.00 -5.38
C ARG A 5 1.51 17.68 -5.69
N PHE A 6 0.90 16.84 -6.52
CA PHE A 6 1.61 15.71 -7.12
C PHE A 6 2.65 16.23 -8.11
N GLU A 7 3.90 15.88 -7.90
CA GLU A 7 5.01 16.25 -8.79
C GLU A 7 4.83 15.65 -10.17
N ARG A 8 5.44 16.30 -11.17
CA ARG A 8 5.41 15.79 -12.54
C ARG A 8 6.36 14.60 -12.63
N TYR A 9 5.80 13.44 -12.94
CA TYR A 9 6.58 12.26 -13.26
C TYR A 9 7.51 12.51 -14.47
N THR A 10 8.77 12.15 -14.29
CA THR A 10 9.78 12.09 -15.36
C THR A 10 10.24 10.65 -15.54
N PRO A 11 10.43 10.18 -16.78
CA PRO A 11 11.03 8.87 -17.04
C PRO A 11 12.37 8.70 -16.34
N ILE A 12 12.75 7.45 -16.12
CA ILE A 12 14.01 7.11 -15.47
C ILE A 12 15.16 7.58 -16.36
N ASP A 13 16.04 8.40 -15.78
CA ASP A 13 17.33 8.71 -16.41
C ASP A 13 18.28 7.51 -16.25
N PHE A 14 18.67 6.93 -17.39
CA PHE A 14 19.60 5.82 -17.45
C PHE A 14 20.95 6.32 -17.98
N ASN A 15 21.99 6.12 -17.18
CA ASN A 15 23.32 6.61 -17.47
C ASN A 15 24.38 5.49 -17.42
N ALA A 16 25.59 5.81 -17.88
CA ALA A 16 26.72 4.89 -17.94
C ALA A 16 27.02 4.23 -16.58
N ARG A 17 26.84 4.95 -15.46
CA ARG A 17 27.02 4.39 -14.11
C ARG A 17 26.03 3.26 -13.82
N ARG A 18 24.77 3.40 -14.25
CA ARG A 18 23.75 2.35 -14.09
C ARG A 18 24.03 1.15 -14.98
N GLN A 19 24.49 1.37 -16.20
CA GLN A 19 24.92 0.30 -17.10
C GLN A 19 26.07 -0.52 -16.50
N ALA A 20 27.11 0.14 -16.00
CA ALA A 20 28.23 -0.53 -15.33
C ALA A 20 27.81 -1.26 -14.04
N ALA A 21 26.82 -0.72 -13.30
CA ALA A 21 26.26 -1.40 -12.13
C ALA A 21 25.49 -2.67 -12.52
N PHE A 22 24.74 -2.64 -13.63
CA PHE A 22 24.04 -3.81 -14.16
C PHE A 22 25.01 -4.88 -14.65
N ALA A 23 26.04 -4.51 -15.42
CA ALA A 23 27.08 -5.45 -15.86
C ALA A 23 27.77 -6.15 -14.67
N ARG A 24 28.12 -5.41 -13.61
CA ARG A 24 28.67 -6.00 -12.37
C ARG A 24 27.69 -6.91 -11.66
N LYS A 25 26.38 -6.64 -11.72
CA LYS A 25 25.35 -7.53 -11.17
C LYS A 25 25.34 -8.85 -11.95
N GLN A 26 25.32 -8.78 -13.28
CA GLN A 26 25.34 -9.97 -14.14
C GLN A 26 26.60 -10.81 -13.93
N GLN A 27 27.77 -10.17 -13.80
CA GLN A 27 29.01 -10.86 -13.50
C GLN A 27 28.94 -11.59 -12.15
N ARG A 28 28.46 -10.93 -11.08
CA ARG A 28 28.29 -11.59 -9.77
C ARG A 28 27.34 -12.78 -9.79
N GLU A 29 26.31 -12.74 -10.66
CA GLU A 29 25.38 -13.86 -10.83
C GLU A 29 26.05 -15.04 -11.53
N ARG A 30 26.89 -14.79 -12.54
CA ARG A 30 27.69 -15.83 -13.21
C ARG A 30 28.74 -16.42 -12.27
N ASP A 31 29.45 -15.57 -11.53
CA ASP A 31 30.50 -15.98 -10.59
C ASP A 31 29.95 -16.83 -9.44
N ARG A 32 28.67 -16.67 -9.09
CA ARG A 32 27.99 -17.49 -8.07
C ARG A 32 27.86 -18.95 -8.50
N TYR A 33 27.75 -19.22 -9.80
CA TYR A 33 27.54 -20.55 -10.36
C TYR A 33 28.58 -20.83 -11.46
N PRO A 34 29.87 -20.97 -11.11
CA PRO A 34 30.95 -21.01 -12.09
C PRO A 34 30.84 -22.19 -13.07
N LEU A 35 30.32 -23.34 -12.61
CA LEU A 35 30.08 -24.52 -13.47
C LEU A 35 28.95 -24.29 -14.49
N PHE A 36 28.09 -23.30 -14.27
CA PHE A 36 26.94 -22.96 -15.11
C PHE A 36 27.04 -21.54 -15.68
N ALA A 37 28.23 -20.91 -15.67
CA ALA A 37 28.39 -19.50 -16.02
C ALA A 37 27.87 -19.17 -17.44
N GLU A 38 28.04 -20.08 -18.40
CA GLU A 38 27.53 -19.94 -19.77
C GLU A 38 26.01 -20.12 -19.86
N HIS A 39 25.44 -21.05 -19.08
CA HIS A 39 23.99 -21.23 -19.00
C HIS A 39 23.33 -19.99 -18.37
N VAL A 40 23.90 -19.48 -17.27
CA VAL A 40 23.44 -18.25 -16.61
C VAL A 40 23.55 -17.05 -17.54
N ALA A 41 24.65 -16.92 -18.29
CA ALA A 41 24.80 -15.84 -19.27
C ALA A 41 23.74 -15.93 -20.39
N GLY A 42 23.38 -17.13 -20.84
CA GLY A 42 22.35 -17.34 -21.86
C GLY A 42 20.93 -16.95 -21.41
N GLU A 43 20.65 -17.00 -20.10
CA GLU A 43 19.36 -16.57 -19.52
C GLU A 43 19.33 -15.07 -19.17
N GLN A 44 20.49 -14.41 -19.11
CA GLN A 44 20.58 -12.99 -18.75
C GLN A 44 20.11 -12.09 -19.90
N HIS A 45 19.16 -11.20 -19.59
CA HIS A 45 18.66 -10.22 -20.55
C HIS A 45 19.63 -9.05 -20.74
N THR A 46 19.45 -8.33 -21.85
CA THR A 46 20.30 -7.18 -22.17
C THR A 46 20.04 -5.99 -21.25
N PHE A 47 20.97 -5.04 -21.23
CA PHE A 47 20.77 -3.79 -20.50
C PHE A 47 19.56 -2.99 -21.02
N ASP A 48 19.34 -2.99 -22.34
CA ASP A 48 18.19 -2.29 -22.93
C ASP A 48 16.87 -2.93 -22.52
N ASP A 49 16.84 -4.27 -22.40
CA ASP A 49 15.66 -4.98 -21.89
C ASP A 49 15.39 -4.65 -20.42
N GLU A 50 16.43 -4.56 -19.59
CA GLU A 50 16.32 -4.15 -18.19
C GLU A 50 15.78 -2.72 -18.09
N MET A 51 16.28 -1.82 -18.93
CA MET A 51 15.82 -0.43 -18.97
C MET A 51 14.34 -0.34 -19.33
N ARG A 52 13.93 -1.07 -20.37
CA ARG A 52 12.52 -1.12 -20.81
C ARG A 52 11.62 -1.68 -19.71
N LEU A 53 12.05 -2.74 -19.03
CA LEU A 53 11.32 -3.34 -17.91
C LEU A 53 11.18 -2.36 -16.74
N ARG A 54 12.27 -1.70 -16.35
CA ARG A 54 12.25 -0.72 -15.26
C ARG A 54 11.38 0.48 -15.59
N GLN A 55 11.47 0.99 -16.81
CA GLN A 55 10.65 2.11 -17.24
C GLN A 55 9.17 1.74 -17.20
N ARG A 56 8.79 0.61 -17.80
CA ARG A 56 7.41 0.09 -17.77
C ARG A 56 6.87 -0.05 -16.34
N ASN A 57 7.69 -0.60 -15.44
CA ASN A 57 7.28 -0.78 -14.05
C ASN A 57 7.10 0.56 -13.32
N ALA A 58 7.97 1.55 -13.59
CA ALA A 58 7.84 2.89 -13.03
C ALA A 58 6.60 3.62 -13.56
N ASP A 59 6.33 3.53 -14.87
CA ASP A 59 5.13 4.10 -15.49
C ASP A 59 3.85 3.50 -14.89
N HIS A 60 3.81 2.16 -14.77
CA HIS A 60 2.69 1.45 -14.17
C HIS A 60 2.48 1.85 -12.71
N PHE A 61 3.56 1.95 -11.93
CA PHE A 61 3.51 2.36 -10.53
C PHE A 61 2.95 3.78 -10.41
N GLU A 62 3.46 4.73 -11.19
CA GLU A 62 2.99 6.12 -11.18
C GLU A 62 1.49 6.21 -11.53
N ALA A 63 1.07 5.54 -12.60
CA ALA A 63 -0.33 5.51 -13.01
C ALA A 63 -1.23 4.91 -11.91
N SER A 64 -0.81 3.78 -11.33
CA SER A 64 -1.53 3.10 -10.26
C SER A 64 -1.62 3.97 -9.00
N GLN A 65 -0.55 4.66 -8.64
CA GLN A 65 -0.49 5.52 -7.46
C GLN A 65 -1.40 6.74 -7.61
N ARG A 66 -1.44 7.37 -8.80
CA ARG A 66 -2.37 8.45 -9.11
C ARG A 66 -3.83 7.98 -9.08
N ALA A 67 -4.12 6.84 -9.70
CA ALA A 67 -5.46 6.25 -9.68
C ALA A 67 -5.93 5.95 -8.25
N PHE A 68 -5.04 5.38 -7.42
CA PHE A 68 -5.31 5.12 -6.01
C PHE A 68 -5.62 6.42 -5.25
N GLN A 69 -4.79 7.45 -5.38
CA GLN A 69 -4.97 8.73 -4.69
C GLN A 69 -6.28 9.41 -5.11
N ALA A 70 -6.59 9.41 -6.41
CA ALA A 70 -7.85 9.94 -6.93
C ALA A 70 -9.07 9.18 -6.39
N ARG A 71 -9.00 7.85 -6.30
CA ARG A 71 -10.06 7.00 -5.74
C ARG A 71 -10.28 7.30 -4.25
N VAL A 72 -9.20 7.34 -3.47
CA VAL A 72 -9.25 7.67 -2.03
C VAL A 72 -9.83 9.07 -1.83
N TRP A 73 -9.37 10.06 -2.60
CA TRP A 73 -9.90 11.41 -2.56
C TRP A 73 -11.40 11.46 -2.82
N ARG A 74 -11.88 10.84 -3.90
CA ARG A 74 -13.31 10.82 -4.25
C ARG A 74 -14.14 10.21 -3.13
N LYS A 75 -13.71 9.09 -2.55
CA LYS A 75 -14.39 8.43 -1.44
C LYS A 75 -14.42 9.30 -0.18
N ALA A 76 -13.27 9.80 0.25
CA ALA A 76 -13.15 10.63 1.45
C ALA A 76 -13.94 11.94 1.30
N ARG A 77 -13.88 12.57 0.13
CA ARG A 77 -14.64 13.78 -0.19
C ARG A 77 -16.14 13.52 -0.11
N ALA A 78 -16.64 12.47 -0.76
CA ALA A 78 -18.05 12.11 -0.71
C ALA A 78 -18.51 11.89 0.75
N ARG A 79 -17.71 11.16 1.54
CA ARG A 79 -17.99 10.97 2.96
C ARG A 79 -18.01 12.29 3.73
N PHE A 80 -16.98 13.12 3.57
CA PHE A 80 -16.88 14.43 4.23
C PHE A 80 -18.12 15.30 3.99
N PHE A 81 -18.59 15.39 2.74
CA PHE A 81 -19.77 16.21 2.42
C PHE A 81 -21.09 15.62 2.92
N SER A 82 -21.16 14.33 3.23
CA SER A 82 -22.33 13.71 3.85
C SER A 82 -22.46 13.95 5.36
N LEU A 83 -21.42 14.51 6.00
CA LEU A 83 -21.39 14.69 7.45
C LEU A 83 -22.12 15.98 7.90
N PRO A 84 -22.56 16.08 9.17
CA PRO A 84 -23.06 17.32 9.74
C PRO A 84 -22.00 18.44 9.71
N GLU A 85 -22.42 19.72 9.64
CA GLU A 85 -21.49 20.86 9.56
C GLU A 85 -20.54 20.94 10.76
N ALA A 86 -20.99 20.60 11.96
CA ALA A 86 -20.14 20.57 13.16
C ALA A 86 -18.94 19.62 13.00
N VAL A 87 -19.14 18.43 12.42
CA VAL A 87 -18.07 17.46 12.16
C VAL A 87 -17.18 17.93 11.02
N LYS A 88 -17.78 18.50 9.96
CA LYS A 88 -17.01 19.12 8.86
C LYS A 88 -16.07 20.21 9.36
N ALA A 89 -16.52 21.06 10.30
CA ALA A 89 -15.71 22.11 10.92
C ALA A 89 -14.51 21.53 11.69
N GLN A 90 -14.72 20.49 12.48
CA GLN A 90 -13.64 19.79 13.19
C GLN A 90 -12.61 19.20 12.22
N ILE A 91 -13.06 18.55 11.14
CA ILE A 91 -12.17 18.00 10.11
C ILE A 91 -11.36 19.11 9.43
N ARG A 92 -12.00 20.23 9.06
CA ARG A 92 -11.29 21.38 8.45
C ARG A 92 -10.25 21.95 9.39
N ALA A 93 -10.59 22.12 10.68
CA ALA A 93 -9.67 22.64 11.69
C ALA A 93 -8.46 21.71 11.87
N LYS A 94 -8.69 20.40 12.04
CA LYS A 94 -7.62 19.38 12.15
C LYS A 94 -6.76 19.32 10.90
N TRP A 95 -7.36 19.44 9.71
CA TRP A 95 -6.63 19.43 8.44
C TRP A 95 -5.75 20.68 8.26
N LEU A 96 -6.21 21.84 8.75
CA LEU A 96 -5.46 23.09 8.67
C LEU A 96 -4.18 23.02 9.52
N THR A 97 -4.25 22.45 10.72
CA THR A 97 -3.11 22.31 11.66
C THR A 97 -2.31 21.03 11.47
N TRP A 98 -2.64 20.20 10.48
CA TRP A 98 -2.00 18.91 10.22
C TRP A 98 -0.49 19.06 9.91
N THR A 99 0.35 18.28 10.59
CA THR A 99 1.81 18.33 10.42
C THR A 99 2.35 17.26 9.47
N GLY A 100 1.56 16.23 9.17
CA GLY A 100 1.95 15.15 8.26
C GLY A 100 1.76 15.50 6.77
N PRO A 101 2.00 14.53 5.86
CA PRO A 101 1.80 14.72 4.43
C PRO A 101 0.35 15.10 4.12
N THR A 102 0.17 16.14 3.32
CA THR A 102 -1.18 16.60 2.91
C THR A 102 -1.66 15.87 1.66
N THR A 103 -1.77 14.54 1.75
CA THR A 103 -2.25 13.66 0.65
C THR A 103 -3.69 13.22 0.89
N ALA A 104 -4.32 12.61 -0.13
CA ALA A 104 -5.69 12.12 -0.03
C ALA A 104 -5.82 11.01 1.02
N THR A 105 -4.79 10.18 1.20
CA THR A 105 -4.78 9.11 2.22
C THR A 105 -4.90 9.66 3.63
N TYR A 106 -4.10 10.68 3.98
CA TYR A 106 -4.15 11.27 5.32
C TYR A 106 -5.43 12.07 5.54
N PHE A 107 -5.94 12.75 4.51
CA PHE A 107 -7.25 13.38 4.59
C PHE A 107 -8.35 12.33 4.84
N SER A 108 -8.32 11.21 4.12
CA SER A 108 -9.27 10.10 4.33
C SER A 108 -9.20 9.54 5.74
N PHE A 109 -7.99 9.41 6.30
CA PHE A 109 -7.80 8.97 7.69
C PHE A 109 -8.49 9.91 8.67
N ILE A 110 -8.27 11.23 8.54
CA ILE A 110 -8.92 12.22 9.43
C ILE A 110 -10.45 12.20 9.29
N VAL A 111 -10.96 12.08 8.07
CA VAL A 111 -12.40 11.96 7.83
C VAL A 111 -12.95 10.71 8.50
N ASP A 112 -12.27 9.58 8.37
CA ASP A 112 -12.66 8.28 8.91
C ASP A 112 -12.63 8.22 10.44
N GLU A 113 -11.63 8.85 11.05
CA GLU A 113 -11.50 9.01 12.50
C GLU A 113 -12.61 9.90 13.07
N LEU A 114 -12.76 11.13 12.55
CA LEU A 114 -13.69 12.13 13.11
C LEU A 114 -15.15 11.89 12.73
N SER A 115 -15.42 11.10 11.68
CA SER A 115 -16.77 10.63 11.38
C SER A 115 -17.22 9.48 12.29
N GLY A 116 -16.31 8.88 13.07
CA GLY A 116 -16.55 7.67 13.84
C GLY A 116 -16.62 6.40 13.00
N ASP A 117 -16.39 6.48 11.69
CA ASP A 117 -16.40 5.33 10.78
C ASP A 117 -15.34 4.29 11.17
N GLN A 118 -14.16 4.75 11.58
CA GLN A 118 -13.10 3.89 12.09
C GLN A 118 -13.55 3.13 13.35
N ALA A 119 -14.07 3.85 14.35
CA ALA A 119 -14.52 3.27 15.61
C ALA A 119 -15.62 2.23 15.38
N ARG A 120 -16.58 2.51 14.47
CA ARG A 120 -17.63 1.55 14.09
C ARG A 120 -17.06 0.27 13.50
N ARG A 121 -16.07 0.35 12.60
CA ARG A 121 -15.45 -0.85 12.01
C ARG A 121 -14.66 -1.67 13.02
N VAL A 122 -13.94 -1.01 13.93
CA VAL A 122 -13.21 -1.69 15.02
C VAL A 122 -14.18 -2.44 15.93
N ALA A 123 -15.25 -1.77 16.38
CA ALA A 123 -16.27 -2.40 17.23
C ALA A 123 -16.93 -3.61 16.56
N GLN A 124 -17.24 -3.52 15.26
CA GLN A 124 -17.77 -4.64 14.48
C GLN A 124 -16.79 -5.82 14.40
N ALA A 125 -15.51 -5.55 14.15
CA ALA A 125 -14.48 -6.58 14.09
C ALA A 125 -14.29 -7.28 15.45
N ASP A 126 -14.33 -6.52 16.55
CA ASP A 126 -14.19 -7.07 17.89
C ASP A 126 -15.39 -7.90 18.31
N ALA A 127 -16.61 -7.47 17.95
CA ALA A 127 -17.82 -8.27 18.13
C ALA A 127 -17.74 -9.60 17.36
N ALA A 128 -17.29 -9.58 16.10
CA ALA A 128 -17.11 -10.79 15.29
C ALA A 128 -16.07 -11.75 15.92
N ARG A 129 -14.93 -11.22 16.38
CA ARG A 129 -13.91 -12.01 17.09
C ARG A 129 -14.43 -12.60 18.40
N ALA A 130 -15.22 -11.85 19.16
CA ALA A 130 -15.84 -12.34 20.39
C ALA A 130 -16.80 -13.51 20.10
N ALA A 131 -17.63 -13.40 19.07
CA ALA A 131 -18.55 -14.47 18.66
C ALA A 131 -17.79 -15.75 18.24
N ILE A 132 -16.70 -15.62 17.48
CA ILE A 132 -15.85 -16.77 17.11
C ILE A 132 -15.25 -17.42 18.35
N ARG A 133 -14.70 -16.64 19.28
CA ARG A 133 -14.13 -17.16 20.54
C ARG A 133 -15.18 -17.88 21.39
N GLN A 134 -16.40 -17.35 21.46
CA GLN A 134 -17.51 -18.03 22.17
C GLN A 134 -17.86 -19.36 21.52
N ARG A 135 -17.96 -19.41 20.19
CA ARG A 135 -18.23 -20.65 19.44
C ARG A 135 -17.14 -21.71 19.67
N LEU A 136 -15.87 -21.31 19.62
CA LEU A 136 -14.74 -22.22 19.87
C LEU A 136 -14.73 -22.73 21.32
N ARG A 137 -15.02 -21.88 22.31
CA ARG A 137 -15.13 -22.30 23.71
C ARG A 137 -16.27 -23.31 23.90
N ALA A 138 -17.41 -23.08 23.27
CA ALA A 138 -18.54 -24.02 23.32
C ALA A 138 -18.18 -25.37 22.68
N SER A 139 -17.48 -25.39 21.55
CA SER A 139 -17.07 -26.65 20.91
C SER A 139 -16.01 -27.41 21.71
N MET A 140 -15.09 -26.71 22.39
CA MET A 140 -14.10 -27.37 23.27
C MET A 140 -14.76 -28.03 24.48
N GLY A 141 -15.76 -27.38 25.10
CA GLY A 141 -16.51 -28.00 26.20
C GLY A 141 -17.29 -29.25 25.78
N ILE A 142 -17.76 -29.32 24.54
CA ILE A 142 -18.38 -30.52 23.97
C ILE A 142 -17.34 -31.62 23.75
N GLN A 143 -16.14 -31.27 23.28
CA GLN A 143 -15.08 -32.25 23.02
C GLN A 143 -14.54 -32.89 24.32
N THR A 144 -14.35 -32.12 25.39
CA THR A 144 -13.94 -32.67 26.69
C THR A 144 -14.99 -33.61 27.29
N ALA A 145 -16.29 -33.39 27.04
CA ALA A 145 -17.35 -34.29 27.50
C ALA A 145 -17.37 -35.64 26.74
N LEU A 146 -16.97 -35.64 25.46
CA LEU A 146 -16.90 -36.84 24.63
C LEU A 146 -15.67 -37.71 24.89
N GLU A 147 -14.57 -37.14 25.40
CA GLU A 147 -13.33 -37.87 25.72
C GLU A 147 -13.34 -38.55 27.10
N VAL A 148 -14.31 -38.24 27.97
CA VAL A 148 -14.42 -38.78 29.35
C VAL A 148 -15.53 -39.83 29.48
N SER A 149 -16.28 -40.12 28.40
CA SER A 149 -17.29 -41.20 28.33
C SER A 149 -16.74 -42.44 27.63
#